data_AF-A0A945QTK9-F1
#
_entry.id   AF-A0A945QTK9-F1
#
_cell.length_a   1.000
_cell.length_b   1.000
_cell.length_c   1.000
_cell.angle_alpha   90.00
_cell.angle_beta   90.00
_cell.angle_gamma   90.00
#
_symmetry.space_group_name_H-M   'P 1'
#
loop_
_entity.id
_entity.type
_entity.pdbx_description
1 polymer ?
#
loop_
_entity_poly.entity_id
_entity_poly.type
_entity_poly.pdbx_seq_one_letter_code
_entity_poly.pdbx_strand_id
1 'polypeptide(L)'
;MATGHGHLAQGFPQRWNALDEESKSILPAHIIAFGEKLANGDSEIFFSRWSATPHTLTHGDYHFRNTLFASPEGSLLAVVDWSNLGVSPGSTGLSYFDDS
;
A
#
# COMPACT_ATOMS: atom_id res chain seq x y z
N MET A 1 -17.74 -13.55 -0.32
CA MET A 1 -17.80 -12.45 0.69
C MET A 1 -16.93 -11.32 0.18
N ALA A 2 -17.54 -10.23 -0.28
CA ALA A 2 -16.86 -9.06 -0.82
C ALA A 2 -17.46 -7.82 -0.14
N THR A 3 -16.90 -7.36 0.98
CA THR A 3 -17.47 -6.23 1.75
C THR A 3 -16.44 -5.36 2.47
N GLY A 4 -15.23 -5.20 1.92
CA GLY A 4 -14.18 -4.36 2.55
C GLY A 4 -13.87 -3.05 1.82
N HIS A 5 -13.97 -3.01 0.49
CA HIS A 5 -13.23 -2.00 -0.30
C HIS A 5 -14.08 -0.82 -0.77
N GLY A 6 -15.41 -0.98 -0.85
CA GLY A 6 -16.31 0.14 -1.10
C GLY A 6 -16.23 1.24 -0.03
N HIS A 7 -15.92 0.87 1.22
CA HIS A 7 -15.79 1.81 2.34
C HIS A 7 -14.55 2.72 2.23
N LEU A 8 -13.46 2.23 1.63
CA LEU A 8 -12.24 3.02 1.45
C LEU A 8 -12.42 4.07 0.34
N ALA A 9 -13.08 3.70 -0.76
CA ALA A 9 -13.39 4.61 -1.85
C ALA A 9 -14.34 5.73 -1.41
N GLN A 10 -15.41 5.38 -0.68
CA GLN A 10 -16.43 6.33 -0.27
C GLN A 10 -15.97 7.34 0.80
N GLY A 11 -14.94 7.01 1.58
CA GLY A 11 -14.44 7.85 2.67
C GLY A 11 -13.15 8.60 2.37
N PHE A 12 -12.46 8.30 1.26
CA PHE A 12 -11.18 8.91 0.94
C PHE A 12 -11.30 10.43 0.70
N PRO A 13 -12.23 10.94 -0.16
CA PRO A 13 -12.33 12.38 -0.40
C PRO A 13 -12.57 13.20 0.87
N GLN A 14 -13.44 12.72 1.76
CA GLN A 14 -13.75 13.41 3.02
C GLN A 14 -12.54 13.44 3.96
N ARG A 15 -11.78 12.33 4.05
CA ARG A 15 -10.56 12.27 4.87
C ARG A 15 -9.44 13.13 4.29
N TRP A 16 -9.26 13.10 2.97
CA TRP A 16 -8.26 13.94 2.28
C TRP A 16 -8.55 15.43 2.49
N ASN A 17 -9.81 15.84 2.31
CA ASN A 17 -10.22 17.23 2.48
C ASN A 17 -10.25 17.69 3.95
N ALA A 18 -10.23 16.76 4.90
CA ALA A 18 -10.13 17.06 6.33
C ALA A 18 -8.68 17.27 6.80
N LEU A 19 -7.67 16.97 5.98
CA LEU A 19 -6.28 17.29 6.29
C LEU A 19 -6.09 18.81 6.25
N ASP A 20 -5.53 19.37 7.32
CA ASP A 20 -5.10 20.77 7.34
C ASP A 20 -3.83 20.99 6.50
N GLU A 21 -3.52 22.26 6.25
CA GLU A 21 -2.38 22.64 5.42
C GLU A 21 -1.04 22.28 6.06
N GLU A 22 -0.97 22.22 7.39
CA GLU A 22 0.23 21.76 8.11
C GLU A 22 0.49 20.28 7.81
N SER A 23 -0.54 19.44 7.91
CA SER A 23 -0.47 18.01 7.61
C SER A 23 -0.15 17.74 6.14
N LYS A 24 -0.63 18.58 5.21
CA LYS A 24 -0.26 18.46 3.79
C LYS A 24 1.16 18.93 3.52
N SER A 25 1.67 19.91 4.25
CA SER A 25 3.00 20.49 4.03
C SER A 25 4.16 19.52 4.25
N ILE A 26 3.95 18.50 5.09
CA ILE A 26 4.94 17.44 5.33
C ILE A 26 4.92 16.34 4.25
N LEU A 27 3.92 16.35 3.36
CA LEU A 27 3.81 15.35 2.30
C LEU A 27 4.61 15.78 1.06
N PRO A 28 5.31 14.85 0.40
CA PRO A 28 5.92 15.11 -0.89
C PRO A 28 4.89 15.58 -1.93
N ALA A 29 5.28 16.47 -2.84
CA ALA A 29 4.39 17.05 -3.85
C ALA A 29 3.64 16.01 -4.71
N HIS A 30 4.27 14.86 -4.98
CA HIS A 30 3.63 13.78 -5.74
C HIS A 30 2.51 13.08 -4.95
N ILE A 31 2.61 12.98 -3.62
CA ILE A 31 1.55 12.46 -2.75
C ILE A 31 0.39 13.45 -2.69
N ILE A 32 0.67 14.75 -2.60
CA ILE A 32 -0.35 15.81 -2.67
C ILE A 32 -1.12 15.71 -3.99
N ALA A 33 -0.40 15.70 -5.12
CA ALA A 33 -1.01 15.62 -6.44
C ALA A 33 -1.83 14.33 -6.64
N PHE A 34 -1.38 13.20 -6.09
CA PHE A 34 -2.12 11.95 -6.15
C PHE A 34 -3.37 11.98 -5.27
N GLY A 35 -3.28 12.48 -4.04
CA GLY A 35 -4.43 12.59 -3.14
C GLY A 35 -5.49 13.56 -3.66
N GLU A 36 -5.09 14.68 -4.26
CA GLU A 36 -6.00 15.61 -4.94
C GLU A 36 -6.76 14.93 -6.09
N LYS A 37 -6.07 14.15 -6.92
CA LYS A 37 -6.73 13.37 -7.99
C LYS A 37 -7.77 12.40 -7.42
N LEU A 38 -7.39 11.62 -6.41
CA LEU A 38 -8.31 10.66 -5.78
C LEU A 38 -9.50 11.34 -5.11
N ALA A 39 -9.30 12.49 -4.46
CA ALA A 39 -10.36 13.26 -3.81
C ALA A 39 -11.33 13.89 -4.82
N ASN A 40 -10.87 14.22 -6.02
CA ASN A 40 -11.66 14.86 -7.08
C ASN A 40 -12.39 13.88 -8.01
N GLY A 41 -12.53 12.62 -7.60
CA GLY A 41 -13.40 11.64 -8.30
C GLY A 41 -12.67 10.42 -8.86
N ASP A 42 -11.34 10.40 -8.87
CA ASP A 42 -10.60 9.23 -9.36
C ASP A 42 -10.57 8.08 -8.35
N SER A 43 -11.00 8.30 -7.10
CA SER A 43 -11.02 7.27 -6.05
C SER A 43 -11.85 6.05 -6.45
N GLU A 44 -13.04 6.22 -7.01
CA GLU A 44 -13.88 5.08 -7.39
C GLU A 44 -13.23 4.21 -8.49
N ILE A 45 -12.64 4.85 -9.50
CA ILE A 45 -11.91 4.16 -10.59
C ILE A 45 -10.66 3.47 -10.03
N PHE A 46 -9.91 4.15 -9.17
CA PHE A 46 -8.71 3.59 -8.56
C PHE A 46 -9.04 2.37 -7.69
N PHE A 47 -9.98 2.50 -6.76
CA PHE A 47 -10.33 1.43 -5.83
C PHE A 47 -11.11 0.29 -6.49
N SER A 48 -11.85 0.54 -7.58
CA SER A 48 -12.45 -0.53 -8.39
C SER A 48 -11.39 -1.35 -9.12
N ARG A 49 -10.39 -0.70 -9.74
CA ARG A 49 -9.24 -1.40 -10.34
C ARG A 49 -8.42 -2.16 -9.31
N TRP A 50 -8.20 -1.55 -8.15
CA TRP A 50 -7.54 -2.21 -7.02
C TRP A 50 -8.28 -3.49 -6.61
N SER A 51 -9.60 -3.40 -6.42
CA SER A 51 -10.44 -4.53 -6.02
C SER A 51 -10.58 -5.60 -7.11
N ALA A 52 -10.40 -5.23 -8.38
CA ALA A 52 -10.43 -6.16 -9.50
C ALA A 52 -9.09 -6.90 -9.68
N THR A 53 -8.01 -6.43 -9.04
CA THR A 53 -6.72 -7.11 -9.11
C THR A 53 -6.80 -8.42 -8.31
N PRO A 54 -6.23 -9.54 -8.78
CA PRO A 54 -6.24 -10.78 -8.01
C PRO A 54 -5.59 -10.59 -6.63
N HIS A 55 -6.30 -11.02 -5.59
CA HIS A 55 -5.80 -10.98 -4.22
C HIS A 55 -5.02 -12.25 -3.93
N THR A 56 -3.85 -12.08 -3.32
CA THR A 56 -3.00 -13.16 -2.84
C THR A 56 -2.75 -12.99 -1.35
N LEU A 57 -2.23 -14.03 -0.71
CA LEU A 57 -1.60 -13.87 0.60
C LEU A 57 -0.35 -13.00 0.43
N THR A 58 -0.22 -11.96 1.23
CA THR A 58 0.94 -11.05 1.21
C THR A 58 1.59 -11.02 2.59
N HIS A 59 2.90 -10.78 2.62
CA HIS A 59 3.68 -10.71 3.87
C HIS A 59 3.24 -9.55 4.77
N GLY A 60 2.78 -8.44 4.16
CA GLY A 60 2.34 -7.21 4.83
C GLY A 60 3.46 -6.33 5.37
N ASP A 61 4.68 -6.86 5.49
CA ASP A 61 5.87 -6.11 5.92
C ASP A 61 7.15 -6.63 5.25
N TYR A 62 7.16 -6.63 3.92
CA TYR A 62 8.26 -7.23 3.14
C TYR A 62 9.36 -6.19 2.86
N HIS A 63 10.41 -6.22 3.67
CA HIS A 63 11.59 -5.35 3.52
C HIS A 63 12.89 -6.11 3.85
N PHE A 64 14.05 -5.55 3.49
CA PHE A 64 15.37 -6.21 3.63
C PHE A 64 15.68 -6.76 5.04
N ARG A 65 15.21 -6.09 6.10
CA ARG A 65 15.42 -6.57 7.49
C ARG A 65 14.70 -7.88 7.81
N ASN A 66 13.70 -8.25 7.00
CA ASN A 66 12.90 -9.46 7.13
C ASN A 66 13.33 -10.55 6.12
N THR A 67 14.46 -10.35 5.44
CA THR A 67 15.04 -11.31 4.50
C THR A 67 16.38 -11.83 5.01
N LEU A 68 16.53 -13.15 5.07
CA LEU A 68 17.77 -13.81 5.47
C LEU A 68 18.53 -14.28 4.23
N PHE A 69 19.83 -13.98 4.16
CA PHE A 69 20.70 -14.39 3.07
C PHE A 69 21.80 -15.34 3.57
N ALA A 70 22.17 -16.30 2.73
CA ALA A 70 23.31 -17.18 2.96
C ALA A 70 24.61 -16.41 2.81
N SER A 71 25.60 -16.76 3.62
CA SER A 71 26.98 -16.27 3.48
C SER A 71 27.87 -17.43 3.05
N PRO A 72 28.84 -17.22 2.13
CA PRO A 72 29.20 -15.96 1.46
C PRO A 72 28.39 -15.62 0.19
N GLU A 73 27.53 -16.52 -0.29
CA GLU A 73 26.98 -16.46 -1.66
C GLU A 73 25.85 -15.44 -1.86
N GLY A 74 25.30 -14.88 -0.77
CA GLY A 74 24.23 -13.89 -0.83
C GLY A 74 22.89 -14.44 -1.33
N SER A 75 22.72 -15.77 -1.40
CA SER A 75 21.45 -16.38 -1.83
C SER A 75 20.36 -16.17 -0.78
N LEU A 76 19.15 -15.79 -1.19
CA LEU A 76 18.01 -15.68 -0.27
C LEU A 76 17.68 -17.06 0.33
N LEU A 77 17.71 -17.17 1.66
CA LEU A 77 17.39 -18.39 2.41
C LEU A 77 15.93 -18.42 2.84
N ALA A 78 15.46 -17.31 3.43
CA ALA A 78 14.13 -17.24 4.01
C ALA A 78 13.61 -15.80 4.11
N VAL A 79 12.28 -15.68 4.12
CA VAL A 79 11.55 -14.49 4.55
C VAL A 79 10.96 -14.79 5.92
N VAL A 80 11.20 -13.91 6.88
CA VAL A 80 10.82 -14.07 8.29
C VAL A 80 9.89 -12.93 8.74
N ASP A 81 9.36 -13.05 9.95
CA ASP A 81 8.39 -12.09 10.53
C ASP A 81 7.05 -12.01 9.79
N TRP A 82 6.35 -13.15 9.75
CA TRP A 82 5.02 -13.29 9.16
C TRP A 82 3.89 -12.76 10.06
N SER A 83 4.18 -11.88 11.02
CA SER A 83 3.18 -11.39 11.97
C SER A 83 2.14 -10.45 11.33
N ASN A 84 2.51 -9.78 10.22
CA ASN A 84 1.68 -8.80 9.50
C ASN A 84 0.98 -9.36 8.25
N LEU A 85 0.73 -10.68 8.19
CA LEU A 85 0.06 -11.34 7.08
C LEU A 85 -1.25 -10.65 6.64
N GLY A 86 -1.41 -10.47 5.33
CA GLY A 86 -2.58 -9.81 4.73
C GLY A 86 -3.10 -10.51 3.48
N VAL A 87 -4.32 -10.15 3.07
CA VAL A 87 -4.89 -10.51 1.76
C VAL A 87 -5.06 -9.23 0.96
N SER A 88 -4.27 -9.08 -0.09
CA SER A 88 -4.23 -7.86 -0.91
C SER A 88 -3.76 -8.18 -2.34
N PRO A 89 -3.83 -7.22 -3.28
CA PRO A 89 -3.19 -7.40 -4.57
C PRO A 89 -1.70 -7.75 -4.42
N GLY A 90 -1.20 -8.73 -5.16
CA GLY A 90 0.19 -9.20 -4.98
C GLY A 90 1.25 -8.11 -5.15
N SER A 91 0.97 -7.09 -5.96
CA SER A 91 1.85 -5.93 -6.15
C SER A 91 2.10 -5.11 -4.89
N THR A 92 1.18 -5.13 -3.90
CA THR A 92 1.37 -4.40 -2.65
C THR A 92 2.43 -5.02 -1.75
N GLY A 93 2.76 -6.30 -1.96
CA GLY A 93 3.87 -6.94 -1.27
C GLY A 93 5.24 -6.45 -1.76
N LEU A 94 5.30 -5.83 -2.95
CA LEU A 94 6.55 -5.40 -3.58
C LEU A 94 6.87 -3.93 -3.31
N SER A 95 5.87 -3.10 -3.01
CA SER A 95 6.04 -1.64 -2.82
C SER A 95 6.85 -1.26 -1.59
N TYR A 96 7.05 -2.17 -0.63
CA TYR A 96 7.82 -1.91 0.59
C TYR A 96 9.33 -2.11 0.44
N PHE A 97 9.79 -2.54 -0.74
CA PHE A 97 11.21 -2.79 -0.97
C PHE A 97 12.01 -1.51 -1.28
N ASP A 98 11.34 -0.40 -1.64
CA ASP A 98 11.99 0.85 -2.12
C ASP A 98 12.26 1.91 -1.03
N ASP A 99 11.87 1.68 0.24
CA ASP A 99 12.00 2.66 1.33
C ASP A 99 13.28 2.52 2.18
N SER A 100 14.35 1.91 1.63
CA SER A 100 15.65 1.73 2.32
C SER A 100 16.77 2.60 1.77
#